data_AF-A0A7Y2DC28-F1
#
_entry.id   AF-A0A7Y2DC28-F1
#
_cell.length_a   1.000
_cell.length_b   1.000
_cell.length_c   1.000
_cell.angle_alpha   90.00
_cell.angle_beta   90.00
_cell.angle_gamma   90.00
#
_symmetry.space_group_name_H-M   'P 1'
#
loop_
_entity.id
_entity.type
_entity.pdbx_description
1 polymer ?
#
loop_
_entity_poly.entity_id
_entity_poly.type
_entity_poly.pdbx_seq_one_letter_code
_entity_poly.pdbx_strand_id
1 'polypeptide(L)' 'MRLRFATPEDADAIAAYHTRAWQVGYRGLIDQDGLDALDPADRAESTRNWLQPENVEKNHLTFVVAE' A
#
# COMPACT_ATOMS: atom_id res chain seq x y z
N MET A 1 6.66 11.07 -16.39
CA MET A 1 5.78 10.54 -15.34
C MET A 1 4.41 10.32 -15.94
N ARG A 2 4.01 9.06 -16.10
CA ARG A 2 2.68 8.69 -16.57
C ARG A 2 1.89 8.09 -15.41
N LEU A 3 0.62 8.42 -15.28
CA LEU A 3 -0.26 7.83 -14.26
C LEU A 3 -1.20 6.83 -14.92
N ARG A 4 -1.44 5.70 -14.24
CA ARG A 4 -2.47 4.72 -14.61
C ARG A 4 -3.18 4.19 -13.37
N PHE A 5 -4.34 3.57 -13.59
CA PHE A 5 -5.00 2.82 -12.52
C PHE A 5 -4.13 1.64 -12.09
N ALA A 6 -4.10 1.42 -10.79
CA ALA A 6 -3.41 0.29 -10.20
C ALA A 6 -4.19 -1.01 -10.47
N THR A 7 -3.45 -2.10 -10.54
CA THR A 7 -3.90 -3.47 -10.76
C THR A 7 -3.47 -4.34 -9.58
N PRO A 8 -4.07 -5.52 -9.34
CA PRO A 8 -3.62 -6.42 -8.28
C PRO A 8 -2.11 -6.76 -8.31
N GLU A 9 -1.48 -6.69 -9.48
CA GLU A 9 -0.05 -6.88 -9.70
C GLU A 9 0.81 -5.77 -9.07
N ASP A 10 0.24 -4.58 -8.86
CA ASP A 10 0.93 -3.46 -8.20
C ASP A 10 0.91 -3.55 -6.67
N ALA A 11 0.20 -4.54 -6.09
CA ALA A 11 -0.04 -4.63 -4.66
C ALA A 11 1.25 -4.68 -3.83
N ASP A 12 2.24 -5.46 -4.27
CA ASP A 12 3.51 -5.62 -3.54
C ASP A 12 4.29 -4.30 -3.52
N ALA A 13 4.32 -3.58 -4.66
CA ALA A 13 5.00 -2.30 -4.77
C ALA A 13 4.32 -1.21 -3.92
N ILE A 14 2.98 -1.13 -3.97
CA ILE A 14 2.19 -0.20 -3.16
C ILE A 14 2.39 -0.48 -1.67
N ALA A 15 2.35 -1.75 -1.27
CA ALA A 15 2.53 -2.17 0.11
C ALA A 15 3.93 -1.82 0.63
N ALA A 16 4.98 -2.10 -0.14
CA ALA A 16 6.35 -1.72 0.20
C ALA A 16 6.51 -0.21 0.37
N TYR A 17 5.96 0.58 -0.57
CA TYR A 17 6.00 2.05 -0.48
C TYR A 17 5.24 2.57 0.75
N HIS A 18 4.04 2.06 1.00
CA HIS A 18 3.23 2.43 2.17
C HIS A 18 3.95 2.12 3.48
N THR A 19 4.48 0.90 3.64
CA THR A 19 5.23 0.49 4.83
C THR A 19 6.44 1.40 5.06
N ARG A 20 7.21 1.67 4.00
CA ARG A 20 8.37 2.56 4.12
C ARG A 20 7.97 4.00 4.45
N ALA A 21 6.90 4.51 3.85
CA ALA A 21 6.38 5.83 4.14
C ALA A 21 5.95 5.97 5.61
N TRP A 22 5.36 4.92 6.19
CA TRP A 22 5.02 4.88 7.62
C TRP A 22 6.25 4.86 8.52
N GLN A 23 7.19 3.95 8.27
CA GLN A 23 8.44 3.84 9.03
C GLN A 23 9.25 5.15 9.07
N VAL A 24 9.23 5.91 7.98
CA VAL A 24 9.93 7.19 7.89
C VAL A 24 9.08 8.32 8.46
N GLY A 25 7.83 8.43 8.02
CA GLY A 25 6.95 9.56 8.34
C GLY A 25 6.55 9.64 9.81
N TYR A 26 6.49 8.50 10.50
CA TYR A 26 6.11 8.43 11.91
C TYR A 26 7.27 8.21 12.88
N ARG A 27 8.53 8.19 12.39
CA ARG A 27 9.70 8.05 13.26
C ARG A 27 9.71 9.11 14.35
N GLY A 28 9.81 8.67 15.61
CA GLY A 28 9.81 9.55 16.79
C GLY A 28 8.44 10.10 17.19
N LEU A 29 7.37 9.77 16.45
CA LEU A 29 5.99 10.10 16.80
C LEU A 29 5.26 8.92 17.46
N ILE A 30 5.61 7.69 17.07
CA ILE A 30 5.09 6.46 17.68
C ILE A 30 6.24 5.49 18.01
N ASP A 31 5.91 4.38 18.67
CA ASP A 31 6.87 3.36 19.08
C ASP A 31 7.72 2.84 17.91
N GLN A 32 9.05 2.87 18.10
CA GLN A 32 10.01 2.58 17.02
C GLN A 32 10.07 1.07 16.71
N ASP A 33 9.98 0.21 17.73
CA ASP A 33 10.00 -1.23 17.54
C ASP A 33 8.76 -1.69 16.75
N GLY A 34 7.60 -1.09 17.04
CA GLY A 34 6.38 -1.30 16.27
C GLY A 34 6.49 -0.85 14.80
N LEU A 35 7.15 0.27 14.53
CA LEU A 35 7.39 0.73 13.15
C LEU A 35 8.35 -0.20 12.39
N ASP A 36 9.44 -0.59 13.03
CA ASP A 36 10.46 -1.44 12.41
C ASP A 36 9.97 -2.88 12.20
N ALA A 37 8.96 -3.32 12.97
CA ALA A 37 8.29 -4.60 12.80
C ALA A 37 7.25 -4.64 11.67
N LEU A 38 6.91 -3.52 11.01
CA LEU A 38 5.95 -3.52 9.91
C LEU A 38 6.47 -4.33 8.72
N ASP A 39 5.74 -5.38 8.33
CA ASP A 39 6.04 -6.20 7.16
C ASP A 39 5.23 -5.74 5.93
N PRO A 40 5.87 -5.40 4.79
CA PRO A 40 5.15 -5.12 3.56
C PRO A 40 4.35 -6.33 3.03
N ALA A 41 4.71 -7.57 3.33
CA ALA A 41 3.98 -8.76 2.88
C ALA A 41 2.58 -8.84 3.52
N ASP A 42 2.46 -8.56 4.82
CA ASP A 42 1.18 -8.49 5.53
C ASP A 42 0.27 -7.43 4.89
N ARG A 43 0.86 -6.32 4.46
CA ARG A 43 0.13 -5.24 3.79
C ARG A 43 -0.27 -5.64 2.35
N ALA A 44 0.59 -6.35 1.64
CA ALA A 44 0.39 -6.72 0.25
C ALA A 44 -0.84 -7.61 0.05
N GLU A 45 -1.12 -8.53 0.97
CA GLU A 45 -2.33 -9.38 0.89
C GLU A 45 -3.60 -8.52 0.91
N SER A 46 -3.73 -7.64 1.90
CA SER A 46 -4.88 -6.73 2.02
C SER A 46 -4.98 -5.77 0.83
N THR A 47 -3.84 -5.22 0.38
CA THR A 47 -3.80 -4.33 -0.77
C THR A 47 -4.22 -5.03 -2.05
N ARG A 48 -3.78 -6.28 -2.29
CA ARG A 48 -4.19 -7.08 -3.45
C ARG A 48 -5.69 -7.33 -3.44
N ASN A 49 -6.27 -7.63 -2.29
CA ASN A 49 -7.71 -7.79 -2.15
C ASN A 49 -8.47 -6.49 -2.49
N TRP A 50 -8.00 -5.33 -2.02
CA TRP A 50 -8.64 -4.04 -2.33
C TRP A 50 -8.53 -3.64 -3.81
N LEU A 51 -7.46 -4.04 -4.48
CA LEU A 51 -7.22 -3.76 -5.89
C LEU A 51 -7.99 -4.69 -6.83
N GLN A 52 -8.67 -5.72 -6.31
CA GLN A 52 -9.56 -6.54 -7.12
C GLN A 52 -10.67 -5.67 -7.73
N PRO A 53 -10.97 -5.78 -9.04
CA PRO A 53 -11.93 -4.91 -9.72
C PRO A 53 -13.29 -4.81 -9.00
N GLU A 54 -13.81 -5.94 -8.51
CA GLU A 54 -15.07 -6.00 -7.77
C GLU A 54 -15.03 -5.22 -6.44
N ASN A 55 -13.87 -5.19 -5.78
CA ASN A 55 -13.69 -4.47 -4.52
C ASN A 55 -13.42 -2.98 -4.77
N VAL A 56 -12.71 -2.62 -5.84
CA VAL A 56 -12.53 -1.23 -6.25
C VAL A 56 -13.90 -0.60 -6.55
N GLU A 57 -14.73 -1.29 -7.33
CA GLU A 57 -16.09 -0.84 -7.66
C GLU A 57 -16.97 -0.74 -6.42
N LYS A 58 -17.10 -1.84 -5.66
CA LYS A 58 -17.97 -1.93 -4.49
C LYS A 58 -17.65 -0.88 -3.43
N ASN A 59 -16.37 -0.57 -3.22
CA ASN A 59 -15.92 0.35 -2.18
C ASN A 59 -15.67 1.78 -2.73
N HIS A 60 -15.95 2.03 -4.02
CA HIS A 60 -15.69 3.31 -4.69
C HIS A 60 -14.25 3.81 -4.48
N LEU A 61 -13.28 2.89 -4.52
CA LEU A 61 -11.86 3.20 -4.33
C LEU A 61 -11.23 3.63 -5.65
N THR A 62 -10.17 4.43 -5.59
CA THR A 62 -9.36 4.76 -6.76
C THR A 62 -7.90 4.70 -6.36
N PHE A 63 -7.17 3.77 -6.94
CA PHE A 63 -5.73 3.64 -6.78
C PHE A 63 -5.06 3.99 -8.10
N VAL A 64 -4.05 4.86 -8.04
CA VAL A 64 -3.24 5.25 -9.18
C VAL A 64 -1.77 5.05 -8.87
N VAL A 65 -1.02 4.54 -9.84
CA VAL A 65 0.43 4.35 -9.77
C VAL A 65 1.12 5.13 -10.88
N ALA A 66 2.37 5.49 -10.65
CA ALA A 66 3.22 6.13 -11.64
C ALA A 66 4.07 5.10 -12.39
N GLU A 67 4.13 5.23 -13.71
CA GLU A 67 5.07 4.57 -14.64
C GLU A 67 6.18 5.52 -15.09
#